data_AF-A0A662PGU6-F1
#
_entry.id   AF-A0A662PGU6-F1
#
_cell.length_a   1.000
_cell.length_b   1.000
_cell.length_c   1.000
_cell.angle_alpha   90.00
_cell.angle_beta   90.00
_cell.angle_gamma   90.00
#
_symmetry.space_group_name_H-M   'P 1'
#
loop_
_entity.id
_entity.type
_entity.pdbx_description
1 polymer ?
#
loop_
_entity_poly.entity_id
_entity_poly.type
_entity_poly.pdbx_seq_one_letter_code
_entity_poly.pdbx_strand_id
1 'polypeptide(L)'
;QKWIEEIKSKLEVSGEEIRDPKYGVNYILTVEVEDINRVHHLIILPEISSAQSMAEEFGSSDEGRPKVKMGAPEIVEIVKEFEGEIGPSHAFTPWTSVYKEFNSLRDCYQEELRNVNFVELGLSASTEMADRISELSRFTFLSNSDAHSPKADKLGREFNSFLIEEPTFKEVSMAIKRKNKRKVGLNFGLDPRIGKYFLTACVRCHKRYSREEAESINWKCKCGGRIKKGVKDRIDELADLTKPRSPKHRPPYIGGVPLIEAISFLEGKSLSSRVVYTKWMEILEKFGSEIEILVKADLSELSSLGKLSKLIDDMRGGKLKVFPGGGGEYGKLL
;
A
#
# COMPACT_ATOMS: atom_id res chain seq x y z
N GLN A 1 -18.79 -19.51 -5.03
CA GLN A 1 -18.52 -20.95 -4.72
C GLN A 1 -17.41 -21.59 -5.56
N LYS A 2 -17.17 -21.23 -6.84
CA LYS A 2 -16.07 -21.81 -7.65
C LYS A 2 -14.64 -21.59 -7.12
N TRP A 3 -14.34 -20.46 -6.48
CA TRP A 3 -12.99 -20.17 -5.99
C TRP A 3 -12.58 -21.06 -4.79
N ILE A 4 -13.54 -21.47 -3.96
CA ILE A 4 -13.29 -22.38 -2.83
C ILE A 4 -12.91 -23.77 -3.37
N GLU A 5 -13.60 -24.24 -4.40
CA GLU A 5 -13.27 -25.51 -5.06
C GLU A 5 -11.88 -25.44 -5.71
N GLU A 6 -11.51 -24.29 -6.28
CA GLU A 6 -10.18 -24.06 -6.83
C GLU A 6 -9.09 -24.10 -5.74
N ILE A 7 -9.31 -23.43 -4.59
CA ILE A 7 -8.41 -23.52 -3.43
C ILE A 7 -8.26 -24.97 -2.99
N LYS A 8 -9.37 -25.69 -2.78
CA LYS A 8 -9.36 -27.07 -2.28
C LYS A 8 -8.73 -28.06 -3.27
N SER A 9 -8.75 -27.78 -4.57
CA SER A 9 -8.21 -28.67 -5.60
C SER A 9 -6.76 -28.37 -5.98
N LYS A 10 -6.28 -27.14 -5.76
CA LYS A 10 -4.94 -26.70 -6.19
C LYS A 10 -3.98 -26.40 -5.04
N LEU A 11 -4.50 -26.11 -3.84
CA LEU A 11 -3.71 -25.70 -2.69
C LEU A 11 -3.77 -26.78 -1.59
N GLU A 12 -2.66 -26.91 -0.88
CA GLU A 12 -2.56 -27.67 0.36
C GLU A 12 -3.08 -26.79 1.49
N VAL A 13 -4.11 -27.24 2.19
CA VAL A 13 -4.76 -26.51 3.29
C VAL A 13 -4.67 -27.33 4.57
N SER A 14 -4.04 -26.77 5.61
CA SER A 14 -3.93 -27.38 6.93
C SER A 14 -4.02 -26.32 8.02
N GLY A 15 -5.21 -26.14 8.61
CA GLY A 15 -5.47 -25.07 9.57
C GLY A 15 -5.27 -23.69 8.92
N GLU A 16 -4.34 -22.90 9.45
CA GLU A 16 -3.98 -21.57 8.92
C GLU A 16 -3.04 -21.63 7.71
N GLU A 17 -2.45 -22.78 7.41
CA GLU A 17 -1.49 -22.93 6.31
C GLU A 17 -2.23 -23.16 4.99
N ILE A 18 -2.03 -22.27 4.03
CA ILE A 18 -2.53 -22.39 2.66
C ILE A 18 -1.34 -22.26 1.71
N ARG A 19 -0.97 -23.36 1.05
CA ARG A 19 0.24 -23.42 0.22
C ARG A 19 -0.06 -23.90 -1.18
N ASP A 20 0.55 -23.25 -2.17
CA ASP A 20 0.66 -23.75 -3.53
C ASP A 20 1.91 -24.64 -3.63
N PRO A 21 1.76 -25.98 -3.72
CA PRO A 21 2.91 -26.88 -3.77
C PRO A 21 3.67 -26.81 -5.10
N LYS A 22 3.04 -26.31 -6.18
CA LYS A 22 3.67 -26.20 -7.49
C LYS A 22 4.71 -25.08 -7.52
N TYR A 23 4.38 -23.95 -6.89
CA TYR A 23 5.26 -22.77 -6.90
C TYR A 23 5.91 -22.47 -5.55
N GLY A 24 5.54 -23.20 -4.49
CA GLY A 24 6.06 -22.97 -3.14
C GLY A 24 5.61 -21.64 -2.53
N VAL A 25 4.44 -21.12 -2.94
CA VAL A 25 3.89 -19.84 -2.48
C VAL A 25 2.88 -20.09 -1.36
N ASN A 26 3.01 -19.37 -0.24
CA ASN A 26 2.05 -19.40 0.85
C ASN A 26 1.06 -18.24 0.72
N TYR A 27 -0.19 -18.50 1.09
CA TYR A 27 -1.28 -17.55 1.07
C TYR A 27 -1.83 -17.37 2.49
N ILE A 28 -2.22 -16.15 2.81
CA ILE A 28 -3.06 -15.83 3.96
C ILE A 28 -4.38 -15.26 3.43
N LEU A 29 -5.46 -15.46 4.18
CA LEU A 29 -6.78 -15.01 3.75
C LEU A 29 -6.93 -13.51 3.99
N THR A 30 -7.18 -12.77 2.91
CA THR A 30 -7.42 -11.33 2.97
C THR A 30 -8.64 -10.95 2.15
N VAL A 31 -9.39 -9.95 2.61
CA VAL A 31 -10.47 -9.33 1.84
C VAL A 31 -10.48 -7.82 2.11
N GLU A 32 -10.85 -7.05 1.09
CA GLU A 32 -11.16 -5.63 1.24
C GLU A 32 -12.69 -5.47 1.18
N VAL A 33 -13.27 -4.65 2.05
CA VAL A 33 -14.71 -4.32 2.06
C VAL A 33 -14.92 -2.80 1.94
N GLU A 34 -16.02 -2.36 1.34
CA GLU A 34 -16.42 -0.94 1.25
C GLU A 34 -17.60 -0.68 2.19
N ASP A 35 -17.46 0.28 3.11
CA ASP A 35 -18.48 0.65 4.11
C ASP A 35 -19.55 1.63 3.56
N ILE A 36 -20.53 2.02 4.37
CA ILE A 36 -21.58 2.99 3.98
C ILE A 36 -21.06 4.39 3.63
N ASN A 37 -19.86 4.76 4.09
CA ASN A 37 -19.19 6.01 3.77
C ASN A 37 -18.26 5.87 2.56
N ARG A 38 -18.23 4.68 1.95
CA ARG A 38 -17.34 4.28 0.86
C ARG A 38 -15.88 4.17 1.27
N VAL A 39 -15.58 4.09 2.56
CA VAL A 39 -14.23 3.82 3.07
C VAL A 39 -13.93 2.34 2.89
N HIS A 40 -12.74 2.04 2.39
CA HIS A 40 -12.27 0.67 2.28
C HIS A 40 -11.54 0.21 3.55
N HIS A 41 -11.74 -1.05 3.92
CA HIS A 41 -11.09 -1.69 5.05
C HIS A 41 -10.48 -3.03 4.62
N LEU A 42 -9.20 -3.23 4.96
CA LEU A 42 -8.49 -4.48 4.75
C LEU A 42 -8.71 -5.38 5.97
N ILE A 43 -9.09 -6.62 5.70
CA ILE A 43 -9.34 -7.67 6.68
C ILE A 43 -8.39 -8.82 6.39
N ILE A 44 -7.76 -9.36 7.42
CA ILE A 44 -6.91 -10.55 7.38
C ILE A 44 -7.52 -11.60 8.32
N LEU A 45 -7.71 -12.84 7.87
CA LEU A 45 -8.44 -13.88 8.60
C LEU A 45 -7.59 -15.12 8.87
N PRO A 46 -7.86 -15.83 9.99
CA PRO A 46 -7.13 -17.03 10.38
C PRO A 46 -7.36 -18.22 9.44
N GLU A 47 -8.62 -18.50 9.11
CA GLU A 47 -8.99 -19.73 8.41
C GLU A 47 -10.21 -19.55 7.51
N ILE A 48 -10.41 -20.52 6.61
CA ILE A 48 -11.47 -20.47 5.59
C ILE A 48 -12.85 -20.48 6.25
N SER A 49 -13.04 -21.23 7.34
CA SER A 49 -14.28 -21.25 8.14
C SER A 49 -14.63 -19.86 8.66
N SER A 50 -13.67 -19.14 9.26
CA SER A 50 -13.87 -17.75 9.70
C SER A 50 -14.28 -16.84 8.55
N ALA A 51 -13.67 -17.00 7.37
CA ALA A 51 -14.05 -16.22 6.19
C ALA A 51 -15.47 -16.52 5.69
N GLN A 52 -15.89 -17.79 5.76
CA GLN A 52 -17.25 -18.19 5.37
C GLN A 52 -18.29 -17.64 6.35
N SER A 53 -18.07 -17.80 7.65
CA SER A 53 -19.00 -17.31 8.68
C SER A 53 -19.06 -15.78 8.70
N MET A 54 -17.93 -15.08 8.57
CA MET A 54 -17.92 -13.61 8.47
C MET A 54 -18.66 -13.11 7.22
N ALA A 55 -18.59 -13.84 6.10
CA ALA A 55 -19.32 -13.47 4.89
C ALA A 55 -20.84 -13.56 5.06
N GLU A 56 -21.35 -14.41 5.96
CA GLU A 56 -22.79 -14.48 6.27
C GLU A 56 -23.26 -13.20 6.98
N GLU A 57 -22.46 -12.67 7.91
CA GLU A 57 -22.74 -11.40 8.62
C GLU A 57 -22.71 -10.19 7.69
N PHE A 58 -21.77 -10.14 6.74
CA PHE A 58 -21.69 -9.06 5.74
C PHE A 58 -22.76 -9.15 4.64
N GLY A 59 -23.42 -10.31 4.52
CA GLY A 59 -24.40 -10.60 3.49
C GLY A 59 -23.80 -11.04 2.15
N SER A 60 -24.65 -11.60 1.29
CA SER A 60 -24.24 -12.10 -0.03
C SER A 60 -23.81 -10.98 -0.97
N SER A 61 -22.64 -11.15 -1.62
CA SER A 61 -22.16 -10.28 -2.69
C SER A 61 -21.60 -11.12 -3.85
N ASP A 62 -21.86 -10.67 -5.07
CA ASP A 62 -21.26 -11.22 -6.30
C ASP A 62 -19.99 -10.45 -6.73
N GLU A 63 -19.58 -9.42 -5.98
CA GLU A 63 -18.39 -8.60 -6.25
C GLU A 63 -17.17 -9.11 -5.45
N GLY A 64 -15.96 -8.97 -6.02
CA GLY A 64 -14.71 -9.35 -5.33
C GLY A 64 -14.36 -8.47 -4.12
N ARG A 65 -14.94 -7.26 -4.04
CA ARG A 65 -14.95 -6.39 -2.87
C ARG A 65 -16.40 -6.13 -2.48
N PRO A 66 -16.94 -6.77 -1.43
CA PRO A 66 -18.32 -6.57 -1.04
C PRO A 66 -18.52 -5.15 -0.48
N LYS A 67 -19.64 -4.53 -0.88
CA LYS A 67 -20.15 -3.29 -0.30
C LYS A 67 -21.10 -3.65 0.82
N VAL A 68 -20.75 -3.34 2.05
CA VAL A 68 -21.53 -3.71 3.23
C VAL A 68 -22.39 -2.54 3.69
N LYS A 69 -23.60 -2.82 4.17
CA LYS A 69 -24.52 -1.80 4.69
C LYS A 69 -24.22 -1.48 6.16
N MET A 70 -22.95 -1.39 6.49
CA MET A 70 -22.43 -1.21 7.84
C MET A 70 -21.45 -0.05 7.88
N GLY A 71 -21.36 0.61 9.04
CA GLY A 71 -20.30 1.57 9.33
C GLY A 71 -19.01 0.86 9.77
N ALA A 72 -17.88 1.55 9.69
CA ALA A 72 -16.59 1.01 10.14
C ALA A 72 -16.59 0.39 11.57
N PRO A 73 -17.30 0.91 12.59
CA PRO A 73 -17.36 0.28 13.90
C PRO A 73 -17.98 -1.12 13.89
N GLU A 74 -19.13 -1.30 13.21
CA GLU A 74 -19.83 -2.59 13.10
C GLU A 74 -18.98 -3.63 12.36
N ILE A 75 -18.26 -3.21 11.31
CA ILE A 75 -17.34 -4.06 10.58
C ILE A 75 -16.21 -4.55 11.51
N VAL A 76 -15.65 -3.66 12.35
CA VAL A 76 -14.60 -4.02 13.30
C VAL A 76 -15.09 -5.01 14.36
N GLU A 77 -16.32 -4.85 14.85
CA GLU A 77 -16.93 -5.78 15.82
C GLU A 77 -17.04 -7.18 15.22
N ILE A 78 -17.59 -7.30 14.01
CA ILE A 78 -17.72 -8.59 13.31
C ILE A 78 -16.34 -9.22 13.07
N VAL A 79 -15.36 -8.48 12.55
CA VAL A 79 -14.02 -9.04 12.28
C VAL A 79 -13.37 -9.57 13.55
N LYS A 80 -13.56 -8.86 14.67
CA LYS A 80 -13.03 -9.27 15.97
C LYS A 80 -13.66 -10.56 16.49
N GLU A 81 -14.96 -10.76 16.29
CA GLU A 81 -15.64 -12.02 16.67
C GLU A 81 -15.03 -13.24 15.97
N PHE A 82 -14.54 -13.06 14.75
CA PHE A 82 -13.84 -14.10 13.98
C PHE A 82 -12.31 -14.08 14.12
N GLU A 83 -11.81 -13.41 15.16
CA GLU A 83 -10.38 -13.31 15.50
C GLU A 83 -9.50 -12.76 14.35
N GLY A 84 -10.09 -12.00 13.42
CA GLY A 84 -9.39 -11.37 12.32
C GLY A 84 -8.63 -10.09 12.71
N GLU A 85 -7.78 -9.63 11.80
CA GLU A 85 -7.14 -8.32 11.87
C GLU A 85 -7.81 -7.35 10.89
N ILE A 86 -8.00 -6.10 11.29
CA ILE A 86 -8.59 -5.05 10.45
C ILE A 86 -7.82 -3.73 10.53
N GLY A 87 -7.77 -3.04 9.39
CA GLY A 87 -7.23 -1.69 9.26
C GLY A 87 -7.85 -0.94 8.07
N PRO A 88 -7.76 0.40 8.03
CA PRO A 88 -8.17 1.14 6.84
C PRO A 88 -7.23 0.77 5.68
N SER A 89 -7.81 0.48 4.51
CA SER A 89 -7.06 0.32 3.27
C SER A 89 -6.61 1.68 2.75
N HIS A 90 -5.43 1.70 2.12
CA HIS A 90 -4.86 2.84 1.39
C HIS A 90 -5.27 4.22 1.91
N ALA A 91 -5.01 4.46 3.21
CA ALA A 91 -5.68 5.45 4.05
C ALA A 91 -5.64 6.90 3.51
N PHE A 92 -4.64 7.22 2.70
CA PHE A 92 -4.38 8.56 2.15
C PHE A 92 -4.80 8.75 0.69
N THR A 93 -5.36 7.71 0.06
CA THR A 93 -5.81 7.78 -1.33
C THR A 93 -6.93 8.83 -1.48
N PRO A 94 -6.97 9.68 -2.52
CA PRO A 94 -8.00 10.74 -2.64
C PRO A 94 -9.43 10.27 -2.93
N TRP A 95 -9.73 8.99 -2.79
CA TRP A 95 -11.03 8.35 -2.98
C TRP A 95 -11.11 7.12 -2.09
N THR A 96 -12.34 6.79 -1.69
CA THR A 96 -12.69 5.56 -0.95
C THR A 96 -11.78 5.21 0.23
N SER A 97 -11.25 6.22 0.92
CA SER A 97 -10.26 6.08 1.98
C SER A 97 -10.69 6.86 3.21
N VAL A 98 -10.16 6.46 4.37
CA VAL A 98 -10.54 7.03 5.65
C VAL A 98 -10.28 8.54 5.71
N TYR A 99 -9.10 9.02 5.28
CA TYR A 99 -8.78 10.44 5.37
C TYR A 99 -9.37 11.30 4.25
N LYS A 100 -10.03 10.69 3.26
CA LYS A 100 -10.87 11.43 2.32
C LYS A 100 -12.22 11.78 2.95
N GLU A 101 -12.80 10.86 3.72
CA GLU A 101 -14.15 11.03 4.30
C GLU A 101 -14.11 11.62 5.72
N PHE A 102 -13.09 11.27 6.50
CA PHE A 102 -12.93 11.64 7.91
C PHE A 102 -11.65 12.46 8.14
N ASN A 103 -11.59 13.18 9.26
CA ASN A 103 -10.41 13.93 9.69
C ASN A 103 -9.57 13.19 10.75
N SER A 104 -10.04 12.06 11.26
CA SER A 104 -9.28 11.20 12.17
C SER A 104 -9.75 9.74 12.07
N LEU A 105 -8.92 8.80 12.51
CA LEU A 105 -9.37 7.41 12.66
C LEU A 105 -10.43 7.27 13.75
N ARG A 106 -10.41 8.14 14.76
CA ARG A 106 -11.40 8.15 15.84
C ARG A 106 -12.80 8.51 15.34
N ASP A 107 -12.91 9.45 14.40
CA ASP A 107 -14.21 9.81 13.80
C ASP A 107 -14.79 8.65 12.97
N CYS A 108 -13.94 7.88 12.31
CA CYS A 108 -14.34 6.73 11.49
C CYS A 108 -14.72 5.51 12.35
N TYR A 109 -13.84 5.09 13.25
CA TYR A 109 -13.96 3.83 13.99
C TYR A 109 -14.55 3.97 15.41
N GLN A 110 -14.71 5.19 15.91
CA GLN A 110 -15.32 5.47 17.22
C GLN A 110 -14.65 4.68 18.37
N GLU A 111 -15.42 4.05 19.26
CA GLU A 111 -14.89 3.22 20.35
C GLU A 111 -14.16 1.97 19.86
N GLU A 112 -14.54 1.48 18.68
CA GLU A 112 -13.96 0.30 18.07
C GLU A 112 -12.60 0.55 17.43
N LEU A 113 -12.13 1.81 17.41
CA LEU A 113 -10.75 2.16 17.09
C LEU A 113 -9.74 1.34 17.90
N ARG A 114 -10.05 0.99 19.17
CA ARG A 114 -9.17 0.15 20.01
C ARG A 114 -8.91 -1.25 19.45
N ASN A 115 -9.79 -1.74 18.57
CA ASN A 115 -9.74 -3.06 17.95
C ASN A 115 -9.14 -3.02 16.53
N VAL A 116 -8.86 -1.84 15.98
CA VAL A 116 -8.11 -1.67 14.72
C VAL A 116 -6.62 -1.96 14.93
N ASN A 117 -6.02 -2.77 14.06
CA ASN A 117 -4.72 -3.41 14.31
C ASN A 117 -3.56 -2.77 13.53
N PHE A 118 -3.83 -2.29 12.32
CA PHE A 118 -2.84 -1.70 11.42
C PHE A 118 -3.44 -0.54 10.62
N VAL A 119 -2.60 0.16 9.86
CA VAL A 119 -3.00 1.15 8.85
C VAL A 119 -2.26 0.84 7.56
N GLU A 120 -2.98 0.68 6.45
CA GLU A 120 -2.36 0.58 5.14
C GLU A 120 -2.10 1.99 4.57
N LEU A 121 -0.85 2.28 4.23
CA LEU A 121 -0.46 3.58 3.69
C LEU A 121 -1.09 3.84 2.31
N GLY A 122 -0.97 2.84 1.44
CA GLY A 122 -1.36 2.91 0.03
C GLY A 122 -0.41 3.76 -0.82
N LEU A 123 -0.65 3.70 -2.13
CA LEU A 123 0.22 4.22 -3.20
C LEU A 123 0.52 5.74 -3.17
N SER A 124 -0.12 6.47 -2.26
CA SER A 124 -0.13 7.94 -2.23
C SER A 124 0.65 8.53 -1.05
N ALA A 125 1.13 7.70 -0.11
CA ALA A 125 1.81 8.17 1.09
C ALA A 125 2.95 7.25 1.49
N SER A 126 4.00 7.85 2.08
CA SER A 126 5.08 7.13 2.74
C SER A 126 4.93 7.15 4.26
N THR A 127 5.78 6.40 4.95
CA THR A 127 5.88 6.43 6.41
C THR A 127 6.17 7.84 6.93
N GLU A 128 7.07 8.59 6.29
CA GLU A 128 7.43 9.94 6.70
C GLU A 128 6.27 10.93 6.55
N MET A 129 5.37 10.70 5.61
CA MET A 129 4.16 11.51 5.47
C MET A 129 3.17 11.18 6.60
N ALA A 130 2.92 9.89 6.84
CA ALA A 130 1.97 9.42 7.85
C ALA A 130 2.41 9.69 9.30
N ASP A 131 3.72 9.58 9.60
CA ASP A 131 4.28 9.81 10.95
C ASP A 131 4.30 11.30 11.37
N ARG A 132 3.68 12.18 10.59
CA ARG A 132 3.34 13.55 11.00
C ARG A 132 1.97 13.67 11.67
N ILE A 133 1.19 12.59 11.71
CA ILE A 133 -0.11 12.51 12.35
C ILE A 133 0.05 11.62 13.59
N SER A 134 0.03 12.21 14.78
CA SER A 134 0.40 11.49 16.02
C SER A 134 -0.53 10.33 16.38
N GLU A 135 -1.81 10.36 15.98
CA GLU A 135 -2.77 9.27 16.20
C GLU A 135 -2.30 7.96 15.56
N LEU A 136 -1.49 8.04 14.49
CA LEU A 136 -0.97 6.90 13.75
C LEU A 136 0.23 6.20 14.41
N SER A 137 0.85 6.83 15.41
CA SER A 137 2.08 6.35 16.05
C SER A 137 1.95 4.99 16.75
N ARG A 138 0.74 4.59 17.14
CA ARG A 138 0.49 3.29 17.79
C ARG A 138 0.33 2.12 16.80
N PHE A 139 0.03 2.40 15.53
CA PHE A 139 -0.30 1.38 14.54
C PHE A 139 0.94 0.88 13.81
N THR A 140 0.93 -0.40 13.46
CA THR A 140 1.85 -0.94 12.45
C THR A 140 1.38 -0.48 11.08
N PHE A 141 2.33 -0.05 10.24
CA PHE A 141 2.02 0.32 8.85
C PHE A 141 2.21 -0.87 7.93
N LEU A 142 1.27 -1.02 7.01
CA LEU A 142 1.36 -1.93 5.88
C LEU A 142 1.43 -1.13 4.57
N SER A 143 2.17 -1.67 3.61
CA SER A 143 2.31 -1.16 2.26
C SER A 143 1.99 -2.30 1.31
N ASN A 144 0.81 -2.26 0.71
CA ASN A 144 0.28 -3.35 -0.13
C ASN A 144 -0.07 -2.82 -1.51
N SER A 145 0.16 -3.64 -2.52
CA SER A 145 0.10 -3.22 -3.91
C SER A 145 -1.28 -2.81 -4.45
N ASP A 146 -2.38 -3.25 -3.83
CA ASP A 146 -3.74 -3.15 -4.40
C ASP A 146 -3.75 -3.59 -5.88
N ALA A 147 -3.20 -4.78 -6.14
CA ALA A 147 -2.91 -5.25 -7.48
C ALA A 147 -4.18 -5.75 -8.20
N HIS A 148 -4.52 -5.07 -9.29
CA HIS A 148 -5.61 -5.46 -10.20
C HIS A 148 -5.09 -6.18 -11.47
N SER A 149 -3.81 -6.58 -11.46
CA SER A 149 -3.16 -7.29 -12.55
C SER A 149 -1.93 -8.03 -12.01
N PRO A 150 -1.62 -9.24 -12.50
CA PRO A 150 -0.46 -10.02 -12.04
C PRO A 150 0.88 -9.52 -12.63
N LYS A 151 0.90 -8.39 -13.36
CA LYS A 151 2.10 -7.86 -14.00
C LYS A 151 3.11 -7.37 -12.95
N ALA A 152 4.41 -7.42 -13.30
CA ALA A 152 5.51 -7.02 -12.44
C ALA A 152 5.44 -5.55 -11.98
N ASP A 153 4.88 -4.65 -12.80
CA ASP A 153 4.67 -3.24 -12.44
C ASP A 153 3.42 -3.00 -11.56
N LYS A 154 2.74 -4.08 -11.13
CA LYS A 154 1.47 -4.02 -10.40
C LYS A 154 1.50 -4.91 -9.16
N LEU A 155 1.70 -6.21 -9.30
CA LEU A 155 1.80 -7.13 -8.17
C LEU A 155 3.10 -6.85 -7.40
N GLY A 156 2.99 -6.62 -6.09
CA GLY A 156 4.16 -6.35 -5.25
C GLY A 156 4.83 -5.00 -5.49
N ARG A 157 4.20 -4.04 -6.17
CA ARG A 157 4.72 -2.66 -6.28
C ARG A 157 4.81 -1.95 -4.93
N GLU A 158 4.04 -2.42 -3.95
CA GLU A 158 4.24 -2.18 -2.53
C GLU A 158 4.15 -3.51 -1.79
N PHE A 159 5.03 -3.71 -0.81
CA PHE A 159 5.09 -4.93 -0.02
C PHE A 159 5.72 -4.68 1.35
N ASN A 160 5.63 -5.70 2.20
CA ASN A 160 6.17 -5.70 3.55
C ASN A 160 7.16 -6.86 3.70
N SER A 161 8.26 -6.63 4.42
CA SER A 161 9.08 -7.71 4.94
C SER A 161 8.64 -8.03 6.36
N PHE A 162 8.23 -9.27 6.62
CA PHE A 162 7.86 -9.74 7.95
C PHE A 162 9.02 -10.53 8.57
N LEU A 163 9.31 -10.28 9.85
CA LEU A 163 10.15 -11.14 10.68
C LEU A 163 9.23 -12.06 11.47
N ILE A 164 9.13 -13.30 10.99
CA ILE A 164 8.23 -14.35 11.46
C ILE A 164 8.96 -15.69 11.40
N GLU A 165 8.50 -16.67 12.19
CA GLU A 165 9.06 -18.02 12.18
C GLU A 165 8.47 -18.86 11.04
N GLU A 166 7.16 -18.76 10.81
CA GLU A 166 6.44 -19.52 9.78
C GLU A 166 5.44 -18.61 9.04
N PRO A 167 5.12 -18.89 7.76
CA PRO A 167 4.24 -18.06 6.93
C PRO A 167 2.75 -18.30 7.21
N THR A 168 2.33 -18.13 8.47
CA THR A 168 0.95 -18.36 8.93
C THR A 168 0.25 -17.07 9.33
N PHE A 169 -1.09 -17.10 9.38
CA PHE A 169 -1.87 -15.96 9.88
C PHE A 169 -1.43 -15.54 11.28
N LYS A 170 -1.28 -16.50 12.21
CA LYS A 170 -0.89 -16.24 13.59
C LYS A 170 0.44 -15.50 13.70
N GLU A 171 1.43 -15.88 12.90
CA GLU A 171 2.73 -15.20 12.86
C GLU A 171 2.61 -13.78 12.30
N VAL A 172 1.82 -13.58 11.24
CA VAL A 172 1.52 -12.25 10.67
C VAL A 172 0.76 -11.37 11.67
N SER A 173 -0.26 -11.91 12.36
CA SER A 173 -1.00 -11.22 13.42
C SER A 173 -0.07 -10.82 14.56
N MET A 174 0.82 -11.71 15.02
CA MET A 174 1.84 -11.38 16.01
C MET A 174 2.80 -10.30 15.51
N ALA A 175 3.17 -10.31 14.24
CA ALA A 175 4.03 -9.27 13.66
C ALA A 175 3.35 -7.91 13.60
N ILE A 176 2.07 -7.86 13.19
CA ILE A 176 1.25 -6.64 13.20
C ILE A 176 1.11 -6.10 14.62
N LYS A 177 0.82 -6.98 15.59
CA LYS A 177 0.68 -6.63 17.02
C LYS A 177 2.02 -6.46 17.75
N ARG A 178 3.15 -6.72 17.08
CA ARG A 178 4.53 -6.63 17.61
C ARG A 178 4.75 -7.49 18.85
N LYS A 179 4.27 -8.73 18.84
CA LYS A 179 4.36 -9.70 19.94
C LYS A 179 5.49 -10.70 19.69
N ASN A 180 6.06 -11.24 20.76
CA ASN A 180 7.03 -12.35 20.71
C ASN A 180 8.19 -12.15 19.72
N LYS A 181 8.70 -10.90 19.64
CA LYS A 181 9.75 -10.46 18.70
C LYS A 181 9.38 -10.46 17.21
N ARG A 182 8.17 -10.90 16.85
CA ARG A 182 7.65 -10.77 15.48
C ARG A 182 7.36 -9.30 15.20
N LYS A 183 7.64 -8.88 13.97
CA LYS A 183 7.41 -7.49 13.53
C LYS A 183 7.43 -7.37 12.02
N VAL A 184 6.86 -6.29 11.51
CA VAL A 184 7.21 -5.79 10.18
C VAL A 184 8.62 -5.21 10.24
N GLY A 185 9.52 -5.69 9.39
CA GLY A 185 10.92 -5.29 9.32
C GLY A 185 11.21 -4.17 8.32
N LEU A 186 10.41 -4.08 7.27
CA LEU A 186 10.55 -3.11 6.20
C LEU A 186 9.20 -2.91 5.51
N ASN A 187 8.89 -1.67 5.14
CA ASN A 187 7.90 -1.37 4.13
C ASN A 187 8.61 -0.93 2.84
N PHE A 188 8.22 -1.48 1.70
CA PHE A 188 8.59 -0.96 0.39
C PHE A 188 7.32 -0.46 -0.28
N GLY A 189 7.38 0.71 -0.89
CA GLY A 189 6.26 1.24 -1.65
C GLY A 189 6.69 2.23 -2.70
N LEU A 190 5.71 2.77 -3.43
CA LEU A 190 6.00 3.76 -4.45
C LEU A 190 6.51 5.04 -3.79
N ASP A 191 7.37 5.77 -4.48
CA ASP A 191 7.66 7.15 -4.10
C ASP A 191 6.38 7.99 -4.29
N PRO A 192 5.75 8.47 -3.20
CA PRO A 192 4.45 9.12 -3.29
C PRO A 192 4.49 10.40 -4.13
N ARG A 193 5.68 11.00 -4.31
CA ARG A 193 5.88 12.19 -5.17
C ARG A 193 5.54 11.90 -6.62
N ILE A 194 5.64 10.65 -7.07
CA ILE A 194 5.29 10.23 -8.43
C ILE A 194 3.76 10.17 -8.61
N GLY A 195 2.99 10.07 -7.52
CA GLY A 195 1.53 9.94 -7.56
C GLY A 195 0.81 11.06 -8.32
N LYS A 196 -0.22 10.69 -9.10
CA LYS A 196 -1.03 11.61 -9.94
C LYS A 196 -1.59 12.83 -9.20
N TYR A 197 -1.82 12.70 -7.90
CA TYR A 197 -2.46 13.70 -7.06
C TYR A 197 -1.57 14.07 -5.87
N PHE A 198 -0.25 13.95 -5.99
CA PHE A 198 0.65 14.29 -4.89
C PHE A 198 0.57 15.79 -4.52
N LEU A 199 0.82 16.68 -5.49
CA LEU A 199 0.69 18.13 -5.31
C LEU A 199 -0.71 18.64 -5.68
N THR A 200 -1.13 19.72 -5.01
CA THR A 200 -2.29 20.51 -5.43
C THR A 200 -2.04 21.14 -6.79
N ALA A 201 -2.92 20.87 -7.74
CA ALA A 201 -2.78 21.36 -9.10
C ALA A 201 -4.11 21.41 -9.86
N CYS A 202 -4.13 22.22 -10.93
CA CYS A 202 -5.24 22.22 -11.88
C CYS A 202 -5.34 20.87 -12.61
N VAL A 203 -6.54 20.31 -12.70
CA VAL A 203 -6.77 19.02 -13.39
C VAL A 203 -6.66 19.08 -14.91
N ARG A 204 -6.54 20.30 -15.48
CA ARG A 204 -6.52 20.51 -16.93
C ARG A 204 -5.18 21.00 -17.47
N CYS A 205 -4.57 21.99 -16.82
CA CYS A 205 -3.26 22.51 -17.25
C CYS A 205 -2.12 22.12 -16.32
N HIS A 206 -2.39 21.32 -15.28
CA HIS A 206 -1.41 20.80 -14.32
C HIS A 206 -0.57 21.83 -13.55
N LYS A 207 -0.86 23.14 -13.72
CA LYS A 207 -0.26 24.22 -12.93
C LYS A 207 -0.42 23.91 -11.44
N ARG A 208 0.72 23.91 -10.74
CA ARG A 208 0.81 23.70 -9.29
C ARG A 208 0.38 24.95 -8.54
N TYR A 209 -0.21 24.75 -7.38
CA TYR A 209 -0.62 25.78 -6.45
C TYR A 209 -0.23 25.34 -5.04
N SER A 210 0.13 26.29 -4.18
CA SER A 210 0.01 26.07 -2.74
C SER A 210 -1.46 25.92 -2.37
N ARG A 211 -1.72 25.36 -1.19
CA ARG A 211 -3.08 25.22 -0.66
C ARG A 211 -3.74 26.59 -0.49
N GLU A 212 -3.02 27.54 0.07
CA GLU A 212 -3.48 28.90 0.36
C GLU A 212 -3.86 29.64 -0.94
N GLU A 213 -3.02 29.53 -1.98
CA GLU A 213 -3.34 30.08 -3.29
C GLU A 213 -4.61 29.45 -3.86
N ALA A 214 -4.74 28.12 -3.81
CA ALA A 214 -5.89 27.40 -4.34
C ALA A 214 -7.20 27.79 -3.61
N GLU A 215 -7.16 27.94 -2.30
CA GLU A 215 -8.29 28.41 -1.48
C GLU A 215 -8.67 29.86 -1.83
N SER A 216 -7.70 30.76 -1.96
CA SER A 216 -7.95 32.18 -2.29
C SER A 216 -8.65 32.40 -3.64
N ILE A 217 -8.50 31.46 -4.57
CA ILE A 217 -9.14 31.49 -5.90
C ILE A 217 -10.30 30.50 -6.03
N ASN A 218 -10.88 30.07 -4.89
CA ASN A 218 -12.03 29.16 -4.82
C ASN A 218 -11.84 27.88 -5.65
N TRP A 219 -10.64 27.32 -5.62
CA TRP A 219 -10.26 26.09 -6.34
C TRP A 219 -10.50 26.16 -7.86
N LYS A 220 -10.47 27.36 -8.45
CA LYS A 220 -10.66 27.59 -9.89
C LYS A 220 -9.41 28.19 -10.53
N CYS A 221 -8.77 27.41 -11.40
CA CYS A 221 -7.57 27.86 -12.12
C CYS A 221 -7.93 28.95 -13.15
N LYS A 222 -7.00 29.87 -13.42
CA LYS A 222 -7.14 30.91 -14.46
C LYS A 222 -7.46 30.36 -15.85
N CYS A 223 -7.03 29.14 -16.17
CA CYS A 223 -7.41 28.55 -17.45
C CYS A 223 -8.92 28.26 -17.52
N GLY A 224 -9.59 28.07 -16.37
CA GLY A 224 -10.99 27.65 -16.20
C GLY A 224 -11.18 26.23 -15.64
N GLY A 225 -10.09 25.48 -15.41
CA GLY A 225 -10.15 24.13 -14.86
C GLY A 225 -10.24 24.11 -13.34
N ARG A 226 -10.81 23.03 -12.77
CA ARG A 226 -10.83 22.81 -11.31
C ARG A 226 -9.42 22.54 -10.78
N ILE A 227 -9.10 23.10 -9.62
CA ILE A 227 -7.91 22.75 -8.85
C ILE A 227 -8.30 21.62 -7.91
N LYS A 228 -7.51 20.55 -7.91
CA LYS A 228 -7.71 19.41 -7.01
C LYS A 228 -6.63 19.44 -5.94
N LYS A 229 -7.05 19.33 -4.68
CA LYS A 229 -6.16 19.23 -3.52
C LYS A 229 -5.25 18.01 -3.67
N GLY A 230 -3.98 18.20 -3.39
CA GLY A 230 -2.99 17.14 -3.37
C GLY A 230 -3.03 16.33 -2.07
N VAL A 231 -2.57 15.09 -2.13
CA VAL A 231 -2.44 14.21 -0.96
C VAL A 231 -1.47 14.81 0.06
N LYS A 232 -0.38 15.42 -0.41
CA LYS A 232 0.57 16.10 0.47
C LYS A 232 -0.13 17.17 1.30
N ASP A 233 -0.91 18.04 0.65
CA ASP A 233 -1.61 19.12 1.35
C ASP A 233 -2.72 18.58 2.24
N ARG A 234 -3.40 17.49 1.86
CA ARG A 234 -4.37 16.81 2.74
C ARG A 234 -3.71 16.32 4.02
N ILE A 235 -2.55 15.68 3.92
CA ILE A 235 -1.78 15.23 5.09
C ILE A 235 -1.31 16.44 5.90
N ASP A 236 -0.91 17.54 5.26
CA ASP A 236 -0.54 18.77 5.96
C ASP A 236 -1.71 19.36 6.78
N GLU A 237 -2.97 19.21 6.35
CA GLU A 237 -4.14 19.64 7.16
C GLU A 237 -4.37 18.75 8.39
N LEU A 238 -4.01 17.47 8.29
CA LEU A 238 -4.23 16.46 9.34
C LEU A 238 -3.05 16.37 10.32
N ALA A 239 -1.87 16.76 9.87
CA ALA A 239 -0.64 16.67 10.63
C ALA A 239 -0.65 17.63 11.82
N ASP A 240 -0.45 17.07 13.01
CA ASP A 240 -0.20 17.82 14.25
C ASP A 240 1.31 17.99 14.53
N LEU A 241 2.16 17.40 13.69
CA LEU A 241 3.62 17.52 13.76
C LEU A 241 4.20 18.16 12.49
N THR A 242 5.09 19.14 12.70
CA THR A 242 5.81 19.82 11.60
C THR A 242 6.85 18.94 10.93
N LYS A 243 7.39 17.96 11.66
CA LYS A 243 8.34 16.95 11.16
C LYS A 243 7.86 15.55 11.55
N PRO A 244 8.15 14.53 10.73
CA PRO A 244 7.80 13.16 11.08
C PRO A 244 8.44 12.75 12.39
N ARG A 245 7.68 12.05 13.23
CA ARG A 245 8.16 11.46 14.47
C ARG A 245 7.84 9.97 14.50
N SER A 246 8.68 9.18 13.85
CA SER A 246 8.54 7.74 13.84
C SER A 246 8.74 7.14 15.24
N PRO A 247 7.81 6.30 15.73
CA PRO A 247 7.98 5.57 16.98
C PRO A 247 9.11 4.53 16.84
N LYS A 248 9.68 4.07 17.97
CA LYS A 248 10.80 3.10 17.97
C LYS A 248 10.51 1.80 17.22
N HIS A 249 9.24 1.42 17.09
CA HIS A 249 8.81 0.19 16.43
C HIS A 249 8.59 0.35 14.92
N ARG A 250 8.60 1.59 14.40
CA ARG A 250 8.36 1.86 12.98
C ARG A 250 9.49 1.25 12.14
N PRO A 251 9.21 0.37 11.19
CA PRO A 251 10.22 -0.11 10.26
C PRO A 251 10.65 1.00 9.30
N PRO A 252 11.85 0.89 8.69
CA PRO A 252 12.20 1.72 7.55
C PRO A 252 11.18 1.61 6.41
N TYR A 253 11.04 2.68 5.63
CA TYR A 253 10.28 2.72 4.39
C TYR A 253 11.23 2.99 3.22
N ILE A 254 11.22 2.14 2.20
CA ILE A 254 11.92 2.40 0.94
C ILE A 254 10.89 2.88 -0.08
N GLY A 255 10.97 4.16 -0.44
CA GLY A 255 10.19 4.76 -1.52
C GLY A 255 10.91 4.60 -2.86
N GLY A 256 10.31 3.86 -3.78
CA GLY A 256 10.91 3.53 -5.06
C GLY A 256 9.92 3.40 -6.20
N VAL A 257 10.32 2.65 -7.23
CA VAL A 257 9.45 2.16 -8.30
C VAL A 257 9.78 0.68 -8.55
N PRO A 258 8.88 -0.11 -9.14
CA PRO A 258 9.18 -1.46 -9.59
C PRO A 258 10.44 -1.51 -10.47
N LEU A 259 11.18 -2.61 -10.44
CA LEU A 259 12.44 -2.77 -11.17
C LEU A 259 12.23 -2.56 -12.68
N ILE A 260 11.14 -3.07 -13.22
CA ILE A 260 10.79 -2.89 -14.63
C ILE A 260 10.52 -1.41 -14.99
N GLU A 261 10.00 -0.61 -14.06
CA GLU A 261 9.81 0.84 -14.24
C GLU A 261 11.15 1.60 -14.21
N ALA A 262 12.05 1.22 -13.31
CA ALA A 262 13.41 1.74 -13.28
C ALA A 262 14.18 1.43 -14.59
N ILE A 263 14.06 0.20 -15.11
CA ILE A 263 14.66 -0.18 -16.40
C ILE A 263 14.02 0.62 -17.54
N SER A 264 12.69 0.71 -17.59
CA SER A 264 11.95 1.49 -18.59
C SER A 264 12.40 2.95 -18.64
N PHE A 265 12.58 3.58 -17.47
CA PHE A 265 13.10 4.93 -17.35
C PHE A 265 14.50 5.07 -17.93
N LEU A 266 15.43 4.19 -17.56
CA LEU A 266 16.82 4.26 -18.02
C LEU A 266 16.98 3.97 -19.52
N GLU A 267 16.12 3.11 -20.07
CA GLU A 267 16.10 2.80 -21.50
C GLU A 267 15.35 3.85 -22.34
N GLY A 268 14.58 4.74 -21.71
CA GLY A 268 13.72 5.70 -22.41
C GLY A 268 12.63 5.03 -23.25
N LYS A 269 12.15 3.85 -22.83
CA LYS A 269 11.18 3.02 -23.57
C LYS A 269 9.96 2.72 -22.72
N SER A 270 8.83 2.42 -23.36
CA SER A 270 7.61 2.03 -22.64
C SER A 270 7.79 0.72 -21.88
N LEU A 271 7.00 0.53 -20.81
CA LEU A 271 6.94 -0.73 -20.06
C LEU A 271 6.55 -1.94 -20.92
N SER A 272 5.78 -1.71 -21.99
CA SER A 272 5.40 -2.73 -22.97
C SER A 272 6.51 -3.10 -23.95
N SER A 273 7.66 -2.43 -23.91
CA SER A 273 8.76 -2.67 -24.83
C SER A 273 9.38 -4.05 -24.58
N ARG A 274 9.55 -4.82 -25.65
CA ARG A 274 10.30 -6.09 -25.60
C ARG A 274 11.71 -5.90 -25.04
N VAL A 275 12.36 -4.77 -25.32
CA VAL A 275 13.71 -4.49 -24.80
C VAL A 275 13.71 -4.35 -23.29
N VAL A 276 12.73 -3.64 -22.72
CA VAL A 276 12.60 -3.48 -21.27
C VAL A 276 12.31 -4.83 -20.62
N TYR A 277 11.39 -5.60 -21.18
CA TYR A 277 11.02 -6.90 -20.64
C TYR A 277 12.18 -7.92 -20.69
N THR A 278 12.87 -8.01 -21.83
CA THR A 278 14.05 -8.89 -21.97
C THR A 278 15.12 -8.54 -20.96
N LYS A 279 15.45 -7.24 -20.81
CA LYS A 279 16.44 -6.80 -19.83
C LYS A 279 16.01 -7.07 -18.39
N TRP A 280 14.73 -6.88 -18.07
CA TRP A 280 14.18 -7.23 -16.75
C TRP A 280 14.33 -8.72 -16.46
N MET A 281 13.98 -9.60 -17.41
CA MET A 281 14.16 -11.05 -17.29
C MET A 281 15.63 -11.45 -17.08
N GLU A 282 16.56 -10.93 -17.90
CA GLU A 282 18.00 -11.22 -17.78
C GLU A 282 18.56 -10.81 -16.41
N ILE A 283 18.08 -9.70 -15.86
CA ILE A 283 18.49 -9.23 -14.53
C ILE A 283 17.95 -10.17 -13.44
N LEU A 284 16.68 -10.60 -13.53
CA LEU A 284 16.11 -11.57 -12.59
C LEU A 284 16.85 -12.92 -12.66
N GLU A 285 17.14 -13.43 -13.86
CA GLU A 285 17.90 -14.68 -14.01
C GLU A 285 19.28 -14.62 -13.34
N LYS A 286 19.93 -13.44 -13.36
CA LYS A 286 21.26 -13.24 -12.79
C LYS A 286 21.25 -12.98 -11.27
N PHE A 287 20.27 -12.23 -10.77
CA PHE A 287 20.26 -11.72 -9.39
C PHE A 287 19.12 -12.27 -8.52
N GLY A 288 18.29 -13.16 -9.07
CA GLY A 288 17.18 -13.79 -8.37
C GLY A 288 15.87 -13.02 -8.53
N SER A 289 15.34 -12.49 -7.41
CA SER A 289 14.03 -11.83 -7.42
C SER A 289 14.13 -10.32 -7.46
N GLU A 290 13.05 -9.66 -7.85
CA GLU A 290 12.95 -8.20 -7.77
C GLU A 290 13.18 -7.68 -6.35
N ILE A 291 12.66 -8.38 -5.34
CA ILE A 291 12.88 -8.04 -3.92
C ILE A 291 14.35 -8.18 -3.56
N GLU A 292 15.03 -9.21 -4.05
CA GLU A 292 16.48 -9.41 -3.83
C GLU A 292 17.26 -8.20 -4.33
N ILE A 293 16.99 -7.77 -5.56
CA ILE A 293 17.67 -6.65 -6.22
C ILE A 293 17.34 -5.30 -5.55
N LEU A 294 16.07 -5.03 -5.27
CA LEU A 294 15.65 -3.73 -4.74
C LEU A 294 16.02 -3.54 -3.27
N VAL A 295 16.07 -4.62 -2.48
CA VAL A 295 16.16 -4.52 -1.02
C VAL A 295 17.39 -5.20 -0.42
N LYS A 296 17.70 -6.44 -0.83
CA LYS A 296 18.59 -7.32 -0.06
C LYS A 296 20.04 -7.34 -0.56
N ALA A 297 20.25 -7.52 -1.86
CA ALA A 297 21.57 -7.70 -2.47
C ALA A 297 22.50 -6.52 -2.17
N ASP A 298 23.78 -6.80 -1.92
CA ASP A 298 24.77 -5.75 -1.69
C ASP A 298 25.00 -4.93 -2.97
N LEU A 299 25.18 -3.61 -2.83
CA LEU A 299 25.35 -2.72 -3.99
C LEU A 299 26.59 -3.08 -4.83
N SER A 300 27.62 -3.67 -4.20
CA SER A 300 28.81 -4.16 -4.91
C SER A 300 28.48 -5.28 -5.89
N GLU A 301 27.54 -6.16 -5.55
CA GLU A 301 27.10 -7.27 -6.42
C GLU A 301 26.31 -6.72 -7.61
N LEU A 302 25.53 -5.66 -7.38
CA LEU A 302 24.74 -4.99 -8.40
C LEU A 302 25.57 -4.07 -9.30
N SER A 303 26.86 -3.85 -9.02
CA SER A 303 27.72 -2.90 -9.73
C SER A 303 27.69 -3.08 -11.27
N SER A 304 27.60 -4.32 -11.74
CA SER A 304 27.49 -4.63 -13.17
C SER A 304 26.23 -4.11 -13.87
N LEU A 305 25.20 -3.68 -13.12
CA LEU A 305 23.99 -3.05 -13.64
C LEU A 305 24.17 -1.56 -13.98
N GLY A 306 25.33 -0.98 -13.70
CA GLY A 306 25.69 0.40 -14.09
C GLY A 306 24.73 1.45 -13.53
N LYS A 307 24.06 2.21 -14.40
CA LYS A 307 23.13 3.27 -13.97
C LYS A 307 21.98 2.74 -13.11
N LEU A 308 21.57 1.48 -13.31
CA LEU A 308 20.49 0.88 -12.54
C LEU A 308 20.89 0.60 -11.09
N SER A 309 22.13 0.18 -10.81
CA SER A 309 22.58 0.00 -9.42
C SER A 309 22.67 1.33 -8.69
N LYS A 310 23.07 2.40 -9.39
CA LYS A 310 23.04 3.76 -8.82
C LYS A 310 21.62 4.23 -8.51
N LEU A 311 20.66 3.94 -9.39
CA LEU A 311 19.26 4.27 -9.16
C LEU A 311 18.68 3.48 -7.96
N ILE A 312 19.04 2.19 -7.82
CA ILE A 312 18.65 1.35 -6.67
C ILE A 312 19.26 1.90 -5.36
N ASP A 313 20.54 2.29 -5.38
CA ASP A 313 21.19 2.98 -4.24
C ASP A 313 20.44 4.26 -3.86
N ASP A 314 20.04 5.06 -4.85
CA ASP A 314 19.26 6.27 -4.61
C ASP A 314 17.85 5.96 -4.05
N MET A 315 17.21 4.84 -4.44
CA MET A 315 15.96 4.37 -3.80
C MET A 315 16.19 4.01 -2.33
N ARG A 316 17.15 3.13 -2.06
CA ARG A 316 17.46 2.64 -0.70
C ARG A 316 17.88 3.78 0.23
N GLY A 317 18.55 4.80 -0.31
CA GLY A 317 18.99 5.97 0.44
C GLY A 317 17.98 7.12 0.53
N GLY A 318 16.78 7.00 -0.06
CA GLY A 318 15.78 8.08 -0.10
C GLY A 318 16.22 9.31 -0.91
N LYS A 319 17.10 9.12 -1.90
CA LYS A 319 17.73 10.16 -2.73
C LYS A 319 17.18 10.23 -4.15
N LEU A 320 16.12 9.48 -4.47
CA LEU A 320 15.45 9.56 -5.76
C LEU A 320 15.11 11.01 -6.12
N LYS A 321 15.52 11.42 -7.32
CA LYS A 321 15.14 12.70 -7.90
C LYS A 321 13.84 12.51 -8.68
N VAL A 322 12.82 13.26 -8.28
CA VAL A 322 11.46 13.14 -8.81
C VAL A 322 10.95 14.53 -9.16
N PHE A 323 10.42 14.69 -10.37
CA PHE A 323 9.50 15.76 -10.69
C PHE A 323 8.10 15.36 -10.22
N PRO A 324 7.52 16.04 -9.21
CA PRO A 324 6.32 15.54 -8.56
C PRO A 324 5.07 15.64 -9.44
N GLY A 325 4.20 14.65 -9.28
CA GLY A 325 2.88 14.60 -9.90
C GLY A 325 1.87 15.56 -9.26
N GLY A 326 0.71 15.70 -9.89
CA GLY A 326 -0.36 16.57 -9.41
C GLY A 326 -1.44 16.82 -10.44
N GLY A 327 -2.68 17.04 -9.99
CA GLY A 327 -3.79 17.37 -10.87
C GLY A 327 -4.10 16.28 -11.91
N GLY A 328 -3.85 15.01 -11.59
CA GLY A 328 -4.12 13.88 -12.48
C GLY A 328 -2.93 13.44 -13.34
N GLU A 329 -1.84 14.21 -13.36
CA GLU A 329 -0.62 13.87 -14.07
C GLU A 329 0.38 13.19 -13.14
N TYR A 330 0.90 12.02 -13.55
CA TYR A 330 1.98 11.33 -12.82
C TYR A 330 3.25 12.18 -12.82
N GLY A 331 3.97 12.12 -11.70
CA GLY A 331 5.34 12.58 -11.62
C GLY A 331 6.28 11.70 -12.44
N LYS A 332 7.55 12.09 -12.52
CA LYS A 332 8.56 11.41 -13.32
C LYS A 332 9.88 11.35 -12.56
N LEU A 333 10.62 10.26 -12.75
CA LEU A 333 12.03 10.19 -12.38
C LEU A 333 12.83 11.22 -13.21
N LEU A 334 13.90 11.74 -12.63
CA LEU A 334 14.77 12.78 -13.22
C LEU A 334 16.18 12.28 -13.52
#